data_AF-A0A8S3I0L5-F1
#
_entry.id   AF-A0A8S3I0L5-F1
#
_cell.length_a   1.000
_cell.length_b   1.000
_cell.length_c   1.000
_cell.angle_alpha   90.00
_cell.angle_beta   90.00
_cell.angle_gamma   90.00
#
_symmetry.space_group_name_H-M   'P 1'
#
loop_
_entity.id
_entity.type
_entity.pdbx_description
1 polymer ?
#
loop_
_entity_poly.entity_id
_entity_poly.type
_entity_poly.pdbx_seq_one_letter_code
_entity_poly.pdbx_strand_id
1 'polypeptide(L)'
;AHLNLIQEPFFRQLIITTSKFELAQMRERTRLKLPKNSARNMIGIVDEYGVLEYGQVFVQYTELHGETLDDELGSSNDSSITPQSEKAVILEQKVVVTKNPCHHPGDIRIFEAVDVPRLRHLKDVIVFPQRGKRPHPNEISGSDLDGDEYAVLWHPEFIPKTPNNTPYDYDSQTPMLRVVNRPVSRADIQATVLDISEQSCVGKLCSLHLANSDLHGVAHPKTLAIAGYISEELDAPKTGQHPLTPRQIAHLQSELGNERPDYFDKPCYKLYPSKHVLGR
;
A
#
# COMPACT_ATOMS: atom_id res chain seq x y z
N ALA A 1 -10.80 32.59 32.98
CA ALA A 1 -11.06 33.42 31.79
C ALA A 1 -11.52 32.49 30.68
N HIS A 2 -12.70 32.68 30.12
CA HIS A 2 -13.18 31.86 28.99
C HIS A 2 -12.49 32.33 27.73
N LEU A 3 -11.50 31.57 27.28
CA LEU A 3 -10.75 31.84 26.07
C LEU A 3 -11.56 31.33 24.87
N ASN A 4 -12.01 32.24 24.01
CA ASN A 4 -12.75 31.88 22.80
C ASN A 4 -11.77 31.57 21.67
N LEU A 5 -11.68 30.29 21.29
CA LEU A 5 -10.76 29.78 20.27
C LEU A 5 -10.93 30.41 18.89
N ILE A 6 -12.11 30.96 18.58
CA ILE A 6 -12.41 31.56 17.28
C ILE A 6 -12.10 33.06 17.28
N GLN A 7 -12.26 33.73 18.43
CA GLN A 7 -12.00 35.16 18.56
C GLN A 7 -10.54 35.48 18.87
N GLU A 8 -9.86 34.59 19.61
CA GLU A 8 -8.46 34.77 19.94
C GLU A 8 -7.60 34.56 18.66
N PRO A 9 -6.80 35.57 18.25
CA PRO A 9 -6.10 35.54 16.96
C PRO A 9 -5.14 34.37 16.76
N PHE A 10 -4.43 33.93 17.79
CA PHE A 10 -3.49 32.81 17.71
C PHE A 10 -4.22 31.49 17.46
N PHE A 11 -5.26 31.17 18.24
CA PHE A 11 -6.04 29.94 18.06
C PHE A 11 -6.80 29.92 16.74
N ARG A 12 -7.35 31.07 16.33
CA ARG A 12 -7.97 31.21 14.99
C ARG A 12 -6.95 30.92 13.88
N GLN A 13 -5.74 31.45 13.99
CA GLN A 13 -4.70 31.22 12.99
C GLN A 13 -4.24 29.77 12.97
N LEU A 14 -4.19 29.10 14.13
CA LEU A 14 -3.90 27.67 14.24
C LEU A 14 -4.94 26.84 13.49
N ILE A 15 -6.24 27.07 13.74
CA ILE A 15 -7.34 26.38 13.05
C ILE A 15 -7.26 26.57 11.54
N ILE A 16 -7.07 27.81 11.07
CA ILE A 16 -6.93 28.12 9.64
C ILE A 16 -5.74 27.37 9.04
N THR A 17 -4.62 27.30 9.76
CA THR A 17 -3.41 26.63 9.28
C THR A 17 -3.60 25.12 9.20
N THR A 18 -4.22 24.50 10.21
CA THR A 18 -4.60 23.08 10.18
C THR A 18 -5.53 22.76 9.01
N SER A 19 -6.57 23.58 8.80
CA SER A 19 -7.48 23.41 7.66
C SER A 19 -6.76 23.55 6.32
N LYS A 20 -5.86 24.52 6.17
CA LYS A 20 -5.03 24.68 4.96
C LYS A 20 -4.10 23.49 4.74
N PHE A 21 -3.52 22.95 5.81
CA PHE A 21 -2.66 21.78 5.74
C PHE A 21 -3.43 20.55 5.25
N GLU A 22 -4.61 20.28 5.81
CA GLU A 22 -5.46 19.16 5.38
C GLU A 22 -5.90 19.30 3.92
N LEU A 23 -6.30 20.50 3.49
CA LEU A 23 -6.61 20.78 2.09
C LEU A 23 -5.40 20.57 1.17
N ALA A 24 -4.20 20.95 1.60
CA ALA A 24 -2.98 20.71 0.84
C ALA A 24 -2.67 19.20 0.73
N GLN A 25 -2.83 18.44 1.82
CA GLN A 25 -2.67 16.97 1.80
C GLN A 25 -3.65 16.31 0.82
N MET A 26 -4.90 16.77 0.76
CA MET A 26 -5.88 16.26 -0.20
C MET A 26 -5.54 16.67 -1.63
N ARG A 27 -5.16 17.93 -1.87
CA ARG A 27 -4.87 18.46 -3.20
C ARG A 27 -3.58 17.90 -3.81
N GLU A 28 -2.51 17.82 -3.02
CA GLU A 28 -1.16 17.52 -3.53
C GLU A 28 -0.78 16.06 -3.38
N ARG A 29 -1.39 15.35 -2.42
CA ARG A 29 -1.07 13.94 -2.14
C ARG A 29 -2.28 13.01 -2.30
N THR A 30 -3.45 13.55 -2.62
CA THR A 30 -4.71 12.79 -2.75
C THR A 30 -4.97 11.89 -1.54
N ARG A 31 -4.63 12.38 -0.33
CA ARG A 31 -4.86 11.66 0.93
C ARG A 31 -6.33 11.75 1.31
N LEU A 32 -7.12 10.81 0.81
CA LEU A 32 -8.55 10.71 1.09
C LEU A 32 -8.76 10.05 2.46
N LYS A 33 -9.42 10.77 3.37
CA LYS A 33 -9.83 10.21 4.67
C LYS A 33 -11.07 9.34 4.47
N LEU A 34 -10.97 8.08 4.88
CA LEU A 34 -12.11 7.18 4.91
C LEU A 34 -12.86 7.29 6.25
N PRO A 35 -14.17 6.99 6.28
CA PRO A 35 -14.92 6.93 7.53
C PRO A 35 -14.24 6.00 8.54
N LYS A 36 -14.38 6.31 9.84
CA LYS A 36 -13.93 5.41 10.90
C LYS A 36 -14.53 4.02 10.69
N ASN A 37 -13.76 2.99 11.04
CA ASN A 37 -14.21 1.59 10.96
C ASN A 37 -14.65 1.13 9.56
N SER A 38 -14.03 1.67 8.49
CA SER A 38 -14.28 1.26 7.09
C SER A 38 -13.05 0.75 6.33
N ALA A 39 -11.85 0.94 6.90
CA ALA A 39 -10.59 0.42 6.41
C ALA A 39 -9.52 0.43 7.53
N ARG A 40 -8.48 -0.38 7.39
CA ARG A 40 -7.29 -0.43 8.26
C ARG A 40 -6.05 -0.86 7.48
N ASN A 41 -4.88 -0.45 7.95
CA ASN A 41 -3.66 -1.20 7.69
C ASN A 41 -3.54 -2.28 8.77
N MET A 42 -3.29 -3.52 8.35
CA MET A 42 -3.22 -4.68 9.25
C MET A 42 -2.00 -5.52 8.91
N ILE A 43 -1.32 -6.04 9.93
CA ILE A 43 -0.27 -7.05 9.73
C ILE A 43 -0.93 -8.33 9.19
N GLY A 44 -0.32 -8.92 8.17
CA GLY A 44 -0.74 -10.22 7.65
C GLY A 44 -0.20 -11.36 8.49
N ILE A 45 -1.04 -12.35 8.78
CA ILE A 45 -0.62 -13.62 9.39
C ILE A 45 -1.27 -14.80 8.67
N VAL A 46 -0.78 -16.01 8.93
CA VAL A 46 -1.30 -17.26 8.37
C VAL A 46 -2.28 -17.92 9.32
N ASP A 47 -3.31 -18.54 8.78
CA ASP A 47 -4.19 -19.46 9.51
C ASP A 47 -3.45 -20.78 9.81
N GLU A 48 -2.86 -20.84 11.00
CA GLU A 48 -2.17 -22.03 11.51
C GLU A 48 -3.12 -23.22 11.76
N TYR A 49 -4.42 -23.00 11.87
CA TYR A 49 -5.39 -24.07 12.11
C TYR A 49 -5.92 -24.72 10.84
N GLY A 50 -5.77 -24.07 9.68
CA GLY A 50 -6.25 -24.57 8.39
C GLY A 50 -7.76 -24.72 8.34
N VAL A 51 -8.46 -23.69 8.81
CA VAL A 51 -9.91 -23.57 8.85
C VAL A 51 -10.45 -22.60 7.80
N LEU A 52 -9.61 -21.73 7.21
CA LEU A 52 -9.97 -20.86 6.10
C LEU A 52 -9.76 -21.56 4.76
N GLU A 53 -10.72 -21.38 3.86
CA GLU A 53 -10.64 -21.82 2.46
C GLU A 53 -9.98 -20.76 1.57
N TYR A 54 -9.48 -21.17 0.40
CA TYR A 54 -8.92 -20.24 -0.56
C TYR A 54 -9.98 -19.23 -1.06
N GLY A 55 -9.65 -17.94 -1.00
CA GLY A 55 -10.56 -16.83 -1.26
C GLY A 55 -11.22 -16.25 0.00
N GLN A 56 -11.07 -16.89 1.16
CA GLN A 56 -11.53 -16.39 2.45
C GLN A 56 -10.39 -15.74 3.23
N VAL A 57 -10.74 -14.80 4.08
CA VAL A 57 -9.85 -14.23 5.11
C VAL A 57 -10.59 -14.12 6.43
N PHE A 58 -9.88 -14.07 7.55
CA PHE A 58 -10.46 -13.67 8.82
C PHE A 58 -9.94 -12.29 9.20
N VAL A 59 -10.88 -11.39 9.54
CA VAL A 59 -10.57 -10.03 9.98
C VAL A 59 -11.45 -9.69 11.17
N GLN A 60 -10.80 -9.34 12.27
CA GLN A 60 -11.44 -8.80 13.46
C GLN A 60 -10.66 -7.55 13.87
N TYR A 61 -11.34 -6.43 14.05
CA TYR A 61 -10.70 -5.14 14.34
C TYR A 61 -11.29 -4.49 15.58
N THR A 62 -10.47 -3.69 16.24
CA THR A 62 -10.87 -2.85 17.36
C THR A 62 -11.66 -1.63 16.85
N GLU A 63 -12.88 -1.48 17.35
CA GLU A 63 -13.77 -0.39 16.97
C GLU A 63 -13.24 0.94 17.50
N LEU A 64 -12.89 1.85 16.57
CA LEU A 64 -12.53 3.20 16.92
C LEU A 64 -13.81 3.96 17.24
N HIS A 65 -13.96 4.33 18.50
CA HIS A 65 -15.05 5.18 18.94
C HIS A 65 -14.77 6.62 18.51
N GLY A 66 -15.82 7.37 18.19
CA GLY A 66 -15.72 8.81 18.05
C GLY A 66 -15.45 9.39 19.42
N GLU A 67 -14.39 10.18 19.59
CA GLU A 67 -14.45 11.27 20.57
C GLU A 67 -15.58 12.18 20.07
N THR A 68 -16.80 11.95 20.55
CA THR A 68 -17.76 13.03 20.65
C THR A 68 -17.14 14.03 21.63
N LEU A 69 -17.08 15.30 21.23
CA LEU A 69 -16.63 16.43 22.07
C LEU A 69 -17.39 16.53 23.41
N ASP A 70 -18.44 15.72 23.60
CA ASP A 70 -19.32 15.71 24.76
C ASP A 70 -18.77 14.90 25.95
N ASP A 71 -17.78 14.00 25.74
CA ASP A 71 -17.21 13.19 26.84
C ASP A 71 -16.10 13.91 27.63
N GLU A 72 -15.55 15.00 27.12
CA GLU A 72 -14.48 15.76 27.83
C GLU A 72 -15.03 16.72 28.91
N LEU A 73 -16.34 16.97 28.99
CA LEU A 73 -16.92 17.90 29.97
C LEU A 73 -17.71 17.22 31.10
N GLY A 74 -17.56 15.91 31.28
CA GLY A 74 -18.43 15.17 32.20
C GLY A 74 -17.90 13.82 32.65
N SER A 75 -16.69 13.76 33.19
CA SER A 75 -16.36 12.67 34.12
C SER A 75 -15.47 13.18 35.26
N SER A 76 -16.18 13.57 36.31
CA SER A 76 -15.67 13.67 37.67
C SER A 76 -14.83 12.45 38.04
N ASN A 77 -13.67 12.72 38.64
CA ASN A 77 -12.79 11.85 39.42
C ASN A 77 -13.47 10.64 40.10
N ASP A 78 -13.76 9.57 39.36
CA ASP A 78 -13.96 8.26 39.96
C ASP A 78 -12.92 7.29 39.43
N SER A 79 -12.00 6.93 40.32
CA SER A 79 -10.87 6.06 40.08
C SER A 79 -11.31 4.59 40.04
N SER A 80 -12.16 4.26 39.07
CA SER A 80 -12.44 2.90 38.66
C SER A 80 -12.24 2.77 37.14
N ILE A 81 -10.98 2.84 36.71
CA ILE A 81 -10.59 2.42 35.36
C ILE A 81 -10.75 0.89 35.31
N THR A 82 -11.98 0.41 35.17
CA THR A 82 -12.18 -0.84 34.45
C THR A 82 -11.79 -0.56 33.01
N PRO A 83 -10.83 -1.29 32.40
CA PRO A 83 -10.55 -1.12 30.99
C PRO A 83 -11.84 -1.42 30.26
N GLN A 84 -12.48 -0.39 29.72
CA GLN A 84 -13.67 -0.53 28.91
C GLN A 84 -13.24 -1.37 27.72
N SER A 85 -13.61 -2.66 27.78
CA SER A 85 -13.18 -3.68 26.84
C SER A 85 -13.32 -3.12 25.43
N GLU A 86 -12.19 -2.85 24.78
CA GLU A 86 -12.12 -2.44 23.38
C GLU A 86 -13.03 -3.37 22.56
N LYS A 87 -14.16 -2.84 22.12
CA LYS A 87 -15.17 -3.62 21.40
C LYS A 87 -14.56 -4.05 20.07
N ALA A 88 -14.32 -5.35 19.93
CA ALA A 88 -13.84 -5.93 18.70
C ALA A 88 -15.03 -6.31 17.80
N VAL A 89 -14.90 -6.01 16.51
CA VAL A 89 -15.92 -6.30 15.50
C VAL A 89 -15.33 -7.28 14.50
N ILE A 90 -16.05 -8.36 14.22
CA ILE A 90 -15.68 -9.37 13.21
C ILE A 90 -16.32 -8.95 11.89
N LEU A 91 -15.56 -9.03 10.80
CA LEU A 91 -16.05 -8.76 9.45
C LEU A 91 -16.63 -10.02 8.81
N GLU A 92 -17.86 -9.91 8.30
CA GLU A 92 -18.56 -10.95 7.54
C GLU A 92 -19.06 -10.38 6.20
N GLN A 93 -18.12 -9.89 5.38
CA GLN A 93 -18.40 -9.26 4.10
C GLN A 93 -17.20 -9.29 3.16
N LYS A 94 -17.40 -8.87 1.92
CA LYS A 94 -16.30 -8.66 0.97
C LYS A 94 -15.36 -7.57 1.46
N VAL A 95 -14.07 -7.85 1.33
CA VAL A 95 -12.99 -6.91 1.62
C VAL A 95 -12.08 -6.79 0.42
N VAL A 96 -11.55 -5.59 0.20
CA VAL A 96 -10.46 -5.32 -0.73
C VAL A 96 -9.17 -5.28 0.06
N VAL A 97 -8.17 -6.02 -0.40
CA VAL A 97 -6.86 -6.13 0.21
C VAL A 97 -5.81 -5.80 -0.83
N THR A 98 -4.86 -4.94 -0.46
CA THR A 98 -3.69 -4.62 -1.28
C THR A 98 -2.50 -4.24 -0.39
N LYS A 99 -1.32 -4.18 -0.99
CA LYS A 99 -0.08 -3.71 -0.35
C LYS A 99 0.45 -2.53 -1.14
N ASN A 100 0.95 -1.53 -0.41
CA ASN A 100 1.61 -0.39 -1.04
C ASN A 100 3.13 -0.65 -1.13
N PRO A 101 3.78 -0.36 -2.26
CA PRO A 101 3.20 0.13 -3.51
C PRO A 101 2.48 -0.97 -4.33
N CYS A 102 1.43 -0.57 -5.04
CA CYS A 102 0.61 -1.42 -5.91
C CYS A 102 0.81 -0.98 -7.37
N HIS A 103 1.41 -1.83 -8.20
CA HIS A 103 1.74 -1.49 -9.59
C HIS A 103 0.95 -2.31 -10.60
N HIS A 104 0.73 -3.60 -10.33
CA HIS A 104 0.01 -4.47 -11.23
C HIS A 104 -1.49 -4.49 -10.86
N PRO A 105 -2.43 -4.48 -11.84
CA PRO A 105 -3.87 -4.51 -11.55
C PRO A 105 -4.33 -5.78 -10.81
N GLY A 106 -3.50 -6.82 -10.78
CA GLY A 106 -3.70 -8.04 -10.01
C GLY A 106 -3.37 -7.93 -8.52
N ASP A 107 -2.68 -6.87 -8.08
CA ASP A 107 -2.21 -6.66 -6.70
C ASP A 107 -3.34 -6.19 -5.76
N ILE A 108 -4.49 -5.85 -6.33
CA ILE A 108 -5.72 -5.56 -5.60
C ILE A 108 -6.57 -6.81 -5.62
N ARG A 109 -6.84 -7.36 -4.43
CA ARG A 109 -7.56 -8.62 -4.27
C ARG A 109 -8.85 -8.40 -3.48
N ILE A 110 -9.93 -8.97 -3.98
CA ILE A 110 -11.21 -9.08 -3.29
C ILE A 110 -11.28 -10.46 -2.65
N PHE A 111 -11.53 -10.51 -1.34
CA PHE A 111 -11.73 -11.73 -0.56
C PHE A 111 -13.05 -11.67 0.21
N GLU A 112 -13.54 -12.83 0.64
CA GLU A 112 -14.67 -12.95 1.56
C GLU A 112 -14.14 -12.99 3.00
N ALA A 113 -14.43 -11.97 3.81
CA ALA A 113 -14.18 -12.05 5.25
C ALA A 113 -15.26 -12.91 5.91
N VAL A 114 -14.85 -13.88 6.72
CA VAL A 114 -15.76 -14.85 7.35
C VAL A 114 -15.48 -14.97 8.85
N ASP A 115 -16.53 -15.15 9.65
CA ASP A 115 -16.39 -15.43 11.08
C ASP A 115 -16.01 -16.90 11.32
N VAL A 116 -14.84 -17.10 11.93
CA VAL A 116 -14.37 -18.42 12.35
C VAL A 116 -14.09 -18.39 13.85
N PRO A 117 -14.87 -19.12 14.67
CA PRO A 117 -14.73 -19.10 16.13
C PRO A 117 -13.30 -19.38 16.64
N ARG A 118 -12.56 -20.25 15.93
CA ARG A 118 -11.20 -20.63 16.28
C ARG A 118 -10.20 -19.48 16.08
N LEU A 119 -10.51 -18.48 15.25
CA LEU A 119 -9.64 -17.35 14.93
C LEU A 119 -9.97 -16.06 15.71
N ARG A 120 -11.09 -16.00 16.46
CA ARG A 120 -11.57 -14.79 17.17
C ARG A 120 -10.64 -14.20 18.24
N HIS A 121 -9.61 -14.95 18.64
CA HIS A 121 -8.56 -14.45 19.53
C HIS A 121 -7.57 -13.53 18.81
N LEU A 122 -7.52 -13.58 17.48
CA LEU A 122 -6.70 -12.73 16.62
C LEU A 122 -7.44 -11.41 16.39
N LYS A 123 -6.80 -10.29 16.70
CA LYS A 123 -7.35 -8.94 16.63
C LYS A 123 -6.38 -8.01 15.92
N ASP A 124 -6.92 -7.09 15.13
CA ASP A 124 -6.19 -6.04 14.39
C ASP A 124 -5.12 -6.59 13.44
N VAL A 125 -5.38 -7.79 12.91
CA VAL A 125 -4.59 -8.51 11.91
C VAL A 125 -5.52 -9.05 10.82
N ILE A 126 -4.96 -9.30 9.64
CA ILE A 126 -5.63 -10.07 8.59
C ILE A 126 -5.04 -11.46 8.53
N VAL A 127 -5.90 -12.48 8.61
CA VAL A 127 -5.49 -13.89 8.57
C VAL A 127 -5.76 -14.46 7.19
N PHE A 128 -4.71 -14.94 6.54
CA PHE A 128 -4.76 -15.58 5.23
C PHE A 128 -4.84 -17.11 5.34
N PRO A 129 -5.50 -17.79 4.40
CA PRO A 129 -5.60 -19.24 4.40
C PRO A 129 -4.24 -19.86 4.07
N GLN A 130 -3.88 -20.94 4.76
CA GLN A 130 -2.71 -21.75 4.40
C GLN A 130 -2.96 -22.71 3.22
N ARG A 131 -4.23 -22.89 2.82
CA ARG A 131 -4.63 -23.80 1.74
C ARG A 131 -5.03 -23.02 0.49
N GLY A 132 -4.78 -23.62 -0.67
CA GLY A 132 -5.22 -23.08 -1.95
C GLY A 132 -4.20 -23.29 -3.06
N LYS A 133 -4.49 -22.69 -4.21
CA LYS A 133 -3.65 -22.80 -5.42
C LYS A 133 -2.39 -21.94 -5.36
N ARG A 134 -2.39 -20.86 -4.57
CA ARG A 134 -1.31 -19.90 -4.41
C ARG A 134 -1.48 -19.13 -3.09
N PRO A 135 -0.43 -18.77 -2.35
CA PRO A 135 -0.58 -17.95 -1.15
C PRO A 135 -1.16 -16.58 -1.51
N HIS A 136 -2.22 -16.13 -0.82
CA HIS A 136 -2.80 -14.80 -1.04
C HIS A 136 -1.82 -13.63 -0.82
N PRO A 137 -0.92 -13.66 0.19
CA PRO A 137 0.19 -12.70 0.29
C PRO A 137 0.96 -12.52 -1.01
N ASN A 138 1.37 -13.63 -1.63
CA ASN A 138 2.15 -13.63 -2.86
C ASN A 138 1.32 -13.14 -4.08
N GLU A 139 -0.02 -13.24 -4.04
CA GLU A 139 -0.91 -12.63 -5.05
C GLU A 139 -1.00 -11.10 -4.95
N ILE A 140 -0.57 -10.53 -3.82
CA ILE A 140 -0.63 -9.10 -3.52
C ILE A 140 0.79 -8.55 -3.56
N SER A 141 1.22 -8.00 -4.69
CA SER A 141 2.55 -7.38 -4.81
C SER A 141 3.74 -8.29 -4.42
N GLY A 142 3.59 -9.62 -4.54
CA GLY A 142 4.64 -10.59 -4.17
C GLY A 142 4.96 -10.62 -2.67
N SER A 143 4.00 -10.22 -1.82
CA SER A 143 4.17 -10.12 -0.37
C SER A 143 4.43 -11.48 0.29
N ASP A 144 4.99 -11.42 1.50
CA ASP A 144 5.04 -12.56 2.41
C ASP A 144 4.44 -12.18 3.79
N LEU A 145 4.83 -12.89 4.84
CA LEU A 145 4.30 -12.76 6.20
C LEU A 145 5.43 -12.54 7.22
N ASP A 146 6.49 -11.83 6.84
CA ASP A 146 7.64 -11.52 7.71
C ASP A 146 7.49 -10.20 8.50
N GLY A 147 6.36 -9.51 8.33
CA GLY A 147 6.09 -8.17 8.88
C GLY A 147 5.25 -7.28 7.97
N ASP A 148 4.86 -7.78 6.79
CA ASP A 148 4.08 -7.03 5.82
C ASP A 148 2.72 -6.55 6.33
N GLU A 149 2.44 -5.28 6.04
CA GLU A 149 1.16 -4.62 6.30
C GLU A 149 0.32 -4.54 5.02
N TYR A 150 -0.98 -4.82 5.17
CA TYR A 150 -1.96 -4.81 4.11
C TYR A 150 -3.00 -3.74 4.37
N ALA A 151 -3.30 -2.94 3.35
CA ALA A 151 -4.47 -2.07 3.35
C ALA A 151 -5.71 -2.91 3.10
N VAL A 152 -6.55 -3.05 4.13
CA VAL A 152 -7.81 -3.79 4.12
C VAL A 152 -8.97 -2.80 4.15
N LEU A 153 -9.77 -2.77 3.08
CA LEU A 153 -10.89 -1.86 2.90
C LEU A 153 -12.20 -2.64 2.79
N TRP A 154 -13.21 -2.20 3.53
CA TRP A 154 -14.55 -2.81 3.50
C TRP A 154 -15.67 -1.78 3.39
N HIS A 155 -15.34 -0.56 2.98
CA HIS A 155 -16.32 0.45 2.64
C HIS A 155 -17.07 0.04 1.34
N PRO A 156 -18.42 0.02 1.31
CA PRO A 156 -19.18 -0.51 0.18
C PRO A 156 -18.84 0.12 -1.18
N GLU A 157 -18.55 1.41 -1.22
CA GLU A 157 -18.20 2.13 -2.47
C GLU A 157 -16.82 1.76 -3.03
N PHE A 158 -15.94 1.18 -2.20
CA PHE A 158 -14.60 0.77 -2.60
C PHE A 158 -14.52 -0.69 -3.01
N ILE A 159 -15.59 -1.49 -2.85
CA ILE A 159 -15.63 -2.88 -3.31
C ILE A 159 -15.93 -2.90 -4.82
N PRO A 160 -14.97 -3.32 -5.68
CA PRO A 160 -15.22 -3.40 -7.10
C PRO A 160 -16.30 -4.43 -7.41
N LYS A 161 -17.12 -4.14 -8.41
CA LYS A 161 -18.11 -5.09 -8.95
C LYS A 161 -17.49 -6.06 -9.97
N THR A 162 -16.28 -5.78 -10.39
CA THR A 162 -15.49 -6.62 -11.31
C THR A 162 -14.81 -7.75 -10.55
N PRO A 163 -14.58 -8.91 -11.19
CA PRO A 163 -13.79 -9.98 -10.60
C PRO A 163 -12.33 -9.55 -10.41
N ASN A 164 -11.61 -10.29 -9.57
CA ASN A 164 -10.17 -10.14 -9.44
C ASN A 164 -9.45 -10.32 -10.78
N ASN A 165 -8.49 -9.42 -11.06
CA ASN A 165 -7.54 -9.64 -12.15
C ASN A 165 -6.62 -10.81 -11.81
N THR A 166 -6.00 -11.40 -12.84
CA THR A 166 -4.99 -12.43 -12.64
C THR A 166 -3.80 -11.81 -11.89
N PRO A 167 -3.35 -12.40 -10.76
CA PRO A 167 -2.21 -11.88 -10.02
C PRO A 167 -0.93 -12.01 -10.86
N TYR A 168 -0.02 -11.06 -10.72
CA TYR A 168 1.27 -11.13 -11.40
C TYR A 168 2.07 -12.33 -10.88
N ASP A 169 2.88 -12.95 -11.74
CA ASP A 169 3.70 -14.11 -11.36
C ASP A 169 5.05 -13.64 -10.78
N TYR A 170 5.03 -13.37 -9.47
CA TYR A 170 6.19 -12.91 -8.72
C TYR A 170 7.29 -13.97 -8.59
N ASP A 171 6.94 -15.25 -8.75
CA ASP A 171 7.87 -16.36 -8.58
C ASP A 171 8.50 -16.81 -9.92
N SER A 172 7.98 -16.33 -11.06
CA SER A 172 8.52 -16.63 -12.40
C SER A 172 9.96 -16.15 -12.62
N GLN A 173 10.43 -15.23 -11.77
CA GLN A 173 11.78 -14.68 -11.84
C GLN A 173 12.76 -15.73 -11.34
N THR A 174 13.47 -16.38 -12.26
CA THR A 174 14.54 -17.31 -11.87
C THR A 174 15.72 -16.48 -11.37
N PRO A 175 16.07 -16.50 -10.07
CA PRO A 175 17.19 -15.72 -9.58
C PRO A 175 18.46 -16.37 -10.09
N MET A 176 19.23 -15.70 -10.94
CA MET A 176 20.60 -16.15 -11.18
C MET A 176 21.44 -15.71 -10.00
N LEU A 177 21.63 -16.62 -9.04
CA LEU A 177 22.58 -16.40 -7.95
C LEU A 177 23.95 -16.06 -8.55
N ARG A 178 24.62 -15.02 -8.02
CA ARG A 178 26.03 -14.76 -8.33
C ARG A 178 26.88 -15.88 -7.74
N VAL A 179 26.98 -17.00 -8.45
CA VAL A 179 27.79 -18.14 -8.05
C VAL A 179 29.24 -17.86 -8.39
N VAL A 180 30.06 -17.76 -7.36
CA VAL A 180 31.51 -17.60 -7.50
C VAL A 180 32.17 -18.94 -7.18
N ASN A 181 32.88 -19.54 -8.15
CA ASN A 181 33.59 -20.82 -7.97
C ASN A 181 34.93 -20.67 -7.22
N ARG A 182 35.02 -19.72 -6.29
CA ARG A 182 36.17 -19.47 -5.42
C ARG A 182 35.69 -18.90 -4.08
N PRO A 183 36.52 -18.94 -3.01
CA PRO A 183 36.19 -18.26 -1.76
C PRO A 183 35.86 -16.78 -1.98
N VAL A 184 34.85 -16.31 -1.24
CA VAL A 184 34.44 -14.91 -1.24
C VAL A 184 35.56 -14.05 -0.68
N SER A 185 35.88 -12.97 -1.40
CA SER A 185 36.92 -12.01 -1.05
C SER A 185 36.31 -10.68 -0.61
N ARG A 186 37.11 -9.82 0.03
CA ARG A 186 36.69 -8.45 0.36
C ARG A 186 36.30 -7.64 -0.88
N ALA A 187 36.93 -7.91 -2.03
CA ALA A 187 36.60 -7.23 -3.27
C ALA A 187 35.18 -7.56 -3.75
N ASP A 188 34.69 -8.78 -3.52
CA ASP A 188 33.32 -9.17 -3.89
C ASP A 188 32.28 -8.44 -3.02
N ILE A 189 32.60 -8.29 -1.73
CA ILE A 189 31.76 -7.52 -0.79
C ILE A 189 31.71 -6.05 -1.23
N GLN A 190 32.87 -5.45 -1.53
CA GLN A 190 32.94 -4.06 -2.00
C GLN A 190 32.17 -3.87 -3.31
N ALA A 191 32.32 -4.78 -4.28
CA ALA A 191 31.59 -4.72 -5.54
C ALA A 191 30.07 -4.79 -5.31
N THR A 192 29.60 -5.67 -4.43
CA THR A 192 28.17 -5.81 -4.11
C THR A 192 27.62 -4.56 -3.42
N VAL A 193 28.36 -3.97 -2.48
CA VAL A 193 27.95 -2.74 -1.81
C VAL A 193 27.86 -1.57 -2.81
N LEU A 194 28.84 -1.44 -3.70
CA LEU A 194 28.82 -0.40 -4.74
C LEU A 194 27.62 -0.57 -5.68
N ASP A 195 27.39 -1.79 -6.15
CA ASP A 195 26.26 -2.16 -7.01
C ASP A 195 24.91 -1.77 -6.39
N ILE A 196 24.67 -2.16 -5.14
CA ILE A 196 23.46 -1.79 -4.39
C ILE A 196 23.34 -0.27 -4.21
N SER A 197 24.45 0.41 -3.95
CA SER A 197 24.44 1.85 -3.67
C SER A 197 24.23 2.74 -4.91
N GLU A 198 24.73 2.30 -6.08
CA GLU A 198 24.78 3.14 -7.29
C GLU A 198 23.60 2.90 -8.25
N GLN A 199 22.94 1.73 -8.20
CA GLN A 199 22.09 1.27 -9.29
C GLN A 199 20.58 1.32 -9.04
N SER A 200 20.10 1.83 -7.90
CA SER A 200 18.64 1.86 -7.67
C SER A 200 17.93 2.75 -8.70
N CYS A 201 17.23 2.12 -9.63
CA CYS A 201 16.43 2.79 -10.64
C CYS A 201 14.92 2.72 -10.37
N VAL A 202 14.52 2.11 -9.24
CA VAL A 202 13.12 1.97 -8.78
C VAL A 202 12.36 3.30 -8.92
N GLY A 203 12.89 4.40 -8.41
CA GLY A 203 12.21 5.70 -8.48
C GLY A 203 11.98 6.21 -9.91
N LYS A 204 12.89 5.89 -10.85
CA LYS A 204 12.74 6.22 -12.27
C LYS A 204 11.68 5.31 -12.92
N LEU A 205 11.69 4.02 -12.61
CA LEU A 205 10.69 3.07 -13.11
C LEU A 205 9.29 3.39 -12.57
N CYS A 206 9.13 3.71 -11.29
CA CYS A 206 7.86 4.15 -10.71
C CYS A 206 7.36 5.46 -11.36
N SER A 207 8.27 6.39 -11.64
CA SER A 207 7.94 7.63 -12.38
C SER A 207 7.44 7.32 -13.81
N LEU A 208 8.09 6.38 -14.50
CA LEU A 208 7.67 5.91 -15.83
C LEU A 208 6.32 5.18 -15.78
N HIS A 209 6.13 4.33 -14.77
CA HIS A 209 4.89 3.59 -14.55
C HIS A 209 3.72 4.54 -14.34
N LEU A 210 3.88 5.54 -13.47
CA LEU A 210 2.85 6.54 -13.19
C LEU A 210 2.43 7.29 -14.46
N ALA A 211 3.40 7.74 -15.26
CA ALA A 211 3.12 8.44 -16.52
C ALA A 211 2.45 7.54 -17.57
N ASN A 212 2.90 6.29 -17.74
CA ASN A 212 2.27 5.35 -18.68
C ASN A 212 0.87 4.91 -18.20
N SER A 213 0.67 4.78 -16.89
CA SER A 213 -0.64 4.46 -16.30
C SER A 213 -1.66 5.54 -16.59
N ASP A 214 -1.25 6.82 -16.50
CA ASP A 214 -2.12 7.94 -16.83
C ASP A 214 -2.42 8.04 -18.34
N LEU A 215 -1.42 7.78 -19.19
CA LEU A 215 -1.57 7.92 -20.64
C LEU A 215 -2.34 6.77 -21.28
N HIS A 216 -2.11 5.54 -20.82
CA HIS A 216 -2.59 4.31 -21.47
C HIS A 216 -3.45 3.42 -20.57
N GLY A 217 -3.45 3.65 -19.26
CA GLY A 217 -4.06 2.78 -18.27
C GLY A 217 -3.09 1.74 -17.69
N VAL A 218 -3.43 1.24 -16.51
CA VAL A 218 -2.62 0.26 -15.75
C VAL A 218 -2.57 -1.13 -16.39
N ALA A 219 -3.60 -1.49 -17.16
CA ALA A 219 -3.68 -2.78 -17.85
C ALA A 219 -3.03 -2.79 -19.24
N HIS A 220 -2.47 -1.64 -19.68
CA HIS A 220 -1.82 -1.57 -20.98
C HIS A 220 -0.50 -2.38 -20.98
N PRO A 221 -0.16 -3.14 -22.04
CA PRO A 221 1.02 -4.02 -22.06
C PRO A 221 2.33 -3.32 -21.67
N LYS A 222 2.51 -2.06 -22.08
CA LYS A 222 3.67 -1.25 -21.71
C LYS A 222 3.72 -0.95 -20.22
N THR A 223 2.58 -0.63 -19.59
CA THR A 223 2.49 -0.36 -18.16
C THR A 223 2.72 -1.63 -17.35
N LEU A 224 2.15 -2.76 -17.80
CA LEU A 224 2.36 -4.08 -17.19
C LEU A 224 3.84 -4.50 -17.25
N ALA A 225 4.52 -4.28 -18.38
CA ALA A 225 5.95 -4.56 -18.50
C ALA A 225 6.78 -3.72 -17.51
N ILE A 226 6.46 -2.43 -17.35
CA ILE A 226 7.13 -1.57 -16.38
C ILE A 226 6.85 -2.04 -14.94
N ALA A 227 5.63 -2.48 -14.62
CA ALA A 227 5.32 -3.06 -13.32
C ALA A 227 6.18 -4.31 -13.02
N GLY A 228 6.37 -5.17 -14.02
CA GLY A 228 7.28 -6.32 -13.93
C GLY A 228 8.73 -5.90 -13.66
N TYR A 229 9.25 -4.92 -14.41
CA TYR A 229 10.59 -4.37 -14.15
C TYR A 229 10.72 -3.75 -12.75
N ILE A 230 9.68 -3.10 -12.22
CA ILE A 230 9.72 -2.59 -10.84
C ILE A 230 9.85 -3.74 -9.85
N SER A 231 9.09 -4.81 -10.03
CA SER A 231 9.16 -6.00 -9.18
C SER A 231 10.57 -6.61 -9.19
N GLU A 232 11.15 -6.83 -10.36
CA GLU A 232 12.52 -7.36 -10.50
C GLU A 232 13.57 -6.45 -9.85
N GLU A 233 13.44 -5.14 -10.05
CA GLU A 233 14.37 -4.15 -9.50
C GLU A 233 14.33 -4.07 -7.97
N LEU A 234 13.16 -4.32 -7.34
CA LEU A 234 13.04 -4.35 -5.88
C LEU A 234 13.84 -5.49 -5.24
N ASP A 235 13.97 -6.62 -5.95
CA ASP A 235 14.77 -7.77 -5.51
C ASP A 235 16.21 -7.74 -6.04
N ALA A 236 16.57 -6.78 -6.90
CA ALA A 236 17.93 -6.60 -7.41
C ALA A 236 19.01 -6.55 -6.30
N PRO A 237 18.79 -5.93 -5.12
CA PRO A 237 19.78 -5.97 -4.04
C PRO A 237 20.05 -7.38 -3.49
N LYS A 238 19.08 -8.29 -3.59
CA LYS A 238 19.19 -9.69 -3.15
C LYS A 238 19.78 -10.57 -4.26
N THR A 239 19.38 -10.34 -5.51
CA THR A 239 19.76 -11.19 -6.66
C THR A 239 21.04 -10.70 -7.35
N GLY A 240 21.38 -9.43 -7.22
CA GLY A 240 22.43 -8.75 -7.98
C GLY A 240 22.10 -8.58 -9.46
N GLN A 241 20.82 -8.60 -9.84
CA GLN A 241 20.37 -8.47 -11.22
C GLN A 241 19.36 -7.35 -11.37
N HIS A 242 19.67 -6.42 -12.28
CA HIS A 242 18.78 -5.35 -12.67
C HIS A 242 18.04 -5.73 -13.97
N PRO A 243 16.73 -5.48 -14.08
CA PRO A 243 15.92 -5.86 -15.24
C PRO A 243 16.29 -5.05 -16.49
N LEU A 244 16.77 -3.81 -16.29
CA LEU A 244 17.05 -2.87 -17.36
C LEU A 244 18.38 -2.16 -17.15
N THR A 245 19.11 -1.99 -18.25
CA THR A 245 20.30 -1.13 -18.29
C THR A 245 19.91 0.36 -18.26
N PRO A 246 20.82 1.26 -17.85
CA PRO A 246 20.57 2.71 -17.89
C PRO A 246 20.15 3.22 -19.28
N ARG A 247 20.65 2.61 -20.37
CA ARG A 247 20.29 2.97 -21.75
C ARG A 247 18.84 2.61 -22.07
N GLN A 248 18.36 1.45 -21.62
CA GLN A 248 16.97 1.03 -21.82
C GLN A 248 16.02 1.94 -21.03
N ILE A 249 16.37 2.32 -19.79
CA ILE A 249 15.56 3.25 -19.00
C ILE A 249 15.49 4.63 -19.67
N ALA A 250 16.63 5.14 -20.17
CA ALA A 250 16.66 6.40 -20.92
C ALA A 250 15.81 6.33 -22.20
N HIS A 251 15.80 5.18 -22.88
CA HIS A 251 14.93 4.96 -24.04
C HIS A 251 13.45 5.03 -23.66
N LEU A 252 13.01 4.32 -22.61
CA LEU A 252 11.62 4.40 -22.11
C LEU A 252 11.22 5.83 -21.71
N GLN A 253 12.15 6.60 -21.15
CA GLN A 253 11.93 8.01 -20.84
C GLN A 253 11.75 8.86 -22.10
N SER A 254 12.56 8.60 -23.14
CA SER A 254 12.48 9.33 -24.42
C SER A 254 11.16 9.08 -25.15
N GLU A 255 10.60 7.87 -25.07
CA GLU A 255 9.31 7.53 -25.69
C GLU A 255 8.14 8.32 -25.10
N LEU A 256 8.18 8.67 -23.81
CA LEU A 256 7.17 9.52 -23.17
C LEU A 256 7.37 11.01 -23.49
N GLY A 257 8.50 11.39 -24.08
CA GLY A 257 8.90 12.77 -24.23
C GLY A 257 8.95 13.54 -22.89
N ASN A 258 8.77 14.85 -22.96
CA ASN A 258 8.84 15.74 -21.81
C ASN A 258 7.49 16.03 -21.13
N GLU A 259 6.42 15.36 -21.53
CA GLU A 259 5.06 15.62 -21.04
C GLU A 259 4.69 14.70 -19.86
N ARG A 260 4.10 15.24 -18.79
CA ARG A 260 3.67 14.48 -17.60
C ARG A 260 2.31 14.97 -17.11
N PRO A 261 1.53 14.15 -16.39
CA PRO A 261 0.27 14.61 -15.82
C PRO A 261 0.49 15.75 -14.80
N ASP A 262 -0.51 16.56 -14.59
CA ASP A 262 -0.51 17.74 -13.71
C ASP A 262 -0.25 17.46 -12.23
N TYR A 263 -0.56 16.26 -11.75
CA TYR A 263 -0.21 15.81 -10.40
C TYR A 263 1.25 15.31 -10.27
N PHE A 264 2.06 15.41 -11.32
CA PHE A 264 3.47 15.02 -11.29
C PHE A 264 4.33 16.15 -10.66
N ASP A 265 4.80 15.93 -9.43
CA ASP A 265 5.53 16.91 -8.62
C ASP A 265 7.00 17.08 -9.04
N LYS A 266 7.25 17.41 -10.32
CA LYS A 266 8.59 17.66 -10.88
C LYS A 266 8.56 18.80 -11.91
N PRO A 267 9.19 19.96 -11.63
CA PRO A 267 9.09 21.16 -12.46
C PRO A 267 9.81 21.07 -13.81
N CYS A 268 10.61 20.03 -14.04
CA CYS A 268 11.33 19.84 -15.30
C CYS A 268 10.45 19.37 -16.46
N TYR A 269 9.23 18.91 -16.19
CA TYR A 269 8.31 18.39 -17.19
C TYR A 269 7.27 19.43 -17.62
N LYS A 270 6.82 19.33 -18.87
CA LYS A 270 5.64 20.06 -19.35
C LYS A 270 4.40 19.31 -18.86
N LEU A 271 3.62 19.95 -18.00
CA LEU A 271 2.45 19.31 -17.39
C LEU A 271 1.22 19.40 -18.31
N TYR A 272 0.45 18.31 -18.39
CA TYR A 272 -0.86 18.26 -19.06
C TYR A 272 -1.97 17.91 -18.06
N PRO A 273 -3.20 18.42 -18.24
CA PRO A 273 -4.31 18.11 -17.36
C PRO A 273 -4.72 16.64 -17.52
N SER A 274 -4.58 15.83 -16.47
CA SER A 274 -5.01 14.43 -16.53
C SER A 274 -6.54 14.34 -16.55
N LYS A 275 -7.05 13.35 -17.29
CA LYS A 275 -8.50 13.07 -17.38
C LYS A 275 -8.97 12.14 -16.26
N HIS A 276 -8.04 11.55 -15.52
CA HIS A 276 -8.26 10.54 -14.48
C HIS A 276 -8.46 11.17 -13.10
N VAL A 277 -8.81 10.35 -12.11
CA VAL A 277 -9.19 10.82 -10.75
C VAL A 277 -8.12 11.67 -10.07
N LEU A 278 -6.84 11.43 -10.37
CA LEU A 278 -5.73 12.16 -9.74
C LEU A 278 -5.52 13.57 -10.34
N GLY A 279 -6.01 13.83 -11.55
CA GLY A 279 -5.93 15.15 -12.21
C GLY A 279 -7.21 15.97 -12.12
N ARG A 280 -8.20 15.52 -11.33
CA ARG A 280 -9.48 16.20 -11.15
C ARG A 280 -9.66 16.76 -9.75
#